data_AF-A0A942HLH4-F1
#
_entry.id   AF-A0A942HLH4-F1
#
_cell.length_a   1.000
_cell.length_b   1.000
_cell.length_c   1.000
_cell.angle_alpha   90.00
_cell.angle_beta   90.00
_cell.angle_gamma   90.00
#
_symmetry.space_group_name_H-M   'P 1'
#
loop_
_entity.id
_entity.type
_entity.pdbx_description
1 polymer ?
#
loop_
_entity_poly.entity_id
_entity_poly.type
_entity_poly.pdbx_seq_one_letter_code
_entity_poly.pdbx_strand_id
1 'polypeptide(L)' 'MIERLADDGGVLASTHTLLTRAADIADRHAISVHDAAYAAASDQGGHRLVSCDERDLVSKGLASLPADLQA' A
#
# COMPACT_ATOMS: atom_id res chain seq x y z
N MET A 1 4.16 -5.97 -19.79
CA MET A 1 3.85 -6.89 -18.69
C MET A 1 5.13 -7.03 -17.89
N ILE A 2 5.14 -6.68 -16.61
CA ILE A 2 6.31 -6.92 -15.76
C ILE A 2 6.25 -8.40 -15.38
N GLU A 3 7.23 -9.19 -15.82
CA GLU A 3 7.36 -10.58 -15.40
C GLU A 3 7.89 -10.62 -13.95
N ARG A 4 7.23 -11.43 -13.13
CA ARG A 4 7.73 -11.76 -11.79
C ARG A 4 8.99 -12.62 -11.94
N LEU A 5 10.09 -12.14 -11.38
CA LEU A 5 11.38 -12.87 -11.39
C LEU A 5 11.35 -14.11 -10.47
N ALA A 6 10.49 -14.12 -9.44
CA ALA A 6 10.29 -15.23 -8.51
C ALA A 6 8.85 -15.26 -7.93
N ASP A 7 8.46 -16.37 -7.31
CA ASP A 7 7.23 -16.51 -6.51
C ASP A 7 7.54 -16.43 -5.01
N ASP A 8 8.29 -15.39 -4.64
CA ASP A 8 8.70 -15.10 -3.25
C ASP A 8 7.64 -14.29 -2.49
N GLY A 9 6.48 -14.03 -3.09
CA GLY A 9 5.44 -13.17 -2.55
C GLY A 9 5.76 -11.67 -2.63
N GLY A 10 6.88 -11.27 -3.23
CA GLY A 10 7.32 -9.87 -3.33
C GLY A 10 6.47 -9.02 -4.29
N VAL A 11 5.63 -9.64 -5.12
CA VAL A 11 4.72 -8.94 -6.05
C VAL A 11 3.30 -9.47 -5.89
N LEU A 12 2.42 -8.58 -5.47
CA LEU A 12 1.00 -8.83 -5.29
C LEU A 12 0.22 -8.48 -6.57
N ALA A 13 -0.73 -9.35 -6.94
CA ALA A 13 -1.62 -9.11 -8.07
C ALA A 13 -2.76 -8.16 -7.70
N SER A 14 -3.09 -7.23 -8.59
CA SER A 14 -4.23 -6.32 -8.45
C SER A 14 -5.56 -7.05 -8.68
N THR A 15 -6.01 -7.78 -7.66
CA THR A 15 -7.32 -8.46 -7.67
C THR A 15 -8.47 -7.45 -7.58
N HIS A 16 -9.67 -7.85 -8.02
CA HIS A 16 -10.87 -7.02 -7.91
C HIS A 16 -11.16 -6.59 -6.46
N THR A 17 -10.97 -7.50 -5.50
CA THR A 17 -11.13 -7.22 -4.06
C THR A 17 -10.17 -6.15 -3.59
N LEU A 18 -8.89 -6.26 -3.96
CA LEU A 18 -7.87 -5.27 -3.62
C LEU A 18 -8.19 -3.90 -4.23
N LEU A 19 -8.61 -3.85 -5.49
CA LEU A 19 -8.97 -2.60 -6.17
C LEU A 19 -10.20 -1.94 -5.56
N THR A 20 -11.20 -2.73 -5.16
CA THR A 20 -12.39 -2.22 -4.47
C THR A 20 -12.01 -1.61 -3.12
N ARG A 21 -11.12 -2.27 -2.36
CA ARG A 21 -10.61 -1.76 -1.10
C ARG A 21 -9.77 -0.51 -1.28
N ALA A 22 -8.92 -0.46 -2.31
CA ALA A 22 -8.13 0.70 -2.66
C ALA A 22 -9.02 1.91 -3.00
N ALA A 23 -10.10 1.71 -3.76
CA ALA A 23 -11.05 2.78 -4.07
C ALA A 23 -11.72 3.36 -2.81
N ASP A 24 -12.13 2.49 -1.87
CA ASP A 24 -12.69 2.92 -0.58
C ASP A 24 -11.68 3.70 0.29
N ILE A 25 -10.42 3.28 0.33
CA ILE A 25 -9.36 4.01 1.04
C ILE A 25 -9.08 5.36 0.37
N ALA A 26 -9.00 5.37 -0.97
CA ALA A 26 -8.75 6.59 -1.73
C ALA A 26 -9.81 7.67 -1.47
N ASP A 27 -11.09 7.27 -1.44
CA ASP A 27 -12.21 8.17 -1.13
C ASP A 27 -12.13 8.70 0.31
N ARG A 28 -11.96 7.80 1.29
CA ARG A 28 -11.88 8.17 2.73
C ARG A 28 -10.72 9.10 3.06
N HIS A 29 -9.59 8.93 2.39
CA HIS A 29 -8.36 9.67 2.67
C HIS A 29 -8.06 10.78 1.66
N ALA A 30 -8.89 10.95 0.63
CA ALA A 30 -8.68 11.90 -0.48
C ALA A 30 -7.27 11.78 -1.10
N ILE A 31 -6.86 10.55 -1.43
CA ILE A 31 -5.57 10.23 -2.07
C ILE A 31 -5.78 9.51 -3.41
N SER A 32 -4.71 9.31 -4.17
CA SER A 32 -4.81 8.57 -5.42
C SER A 32 -5.14 7.09 -5.15
N VAL A 33 -5.88 6.46 -6.07
CA VAL A 33 -6.15 5.01 -6.02
C VAL A 33 -4.84 4.21 -6.08
N HIS A 34 -3.78 4.77 -6.68
CA HIS A 34 -2.47 4.14 -6.74
C HIS A 34 -1.84 4.03 -5.33
N ASP A 35 -1.82 5.12 -4.58
CA ASP A 35 -1.28 5.13 -3.21
C ASP A 35 -2.15 4.28 -2.27
N ALA A 36 -3.46 4.38 -2.43
CA ALA A 36 -4.42 3.57 -1.69
C ALA A 36 -4.29 2.06 -1.98
N ALA A 37 -3.81 1.67 -3.17
CA ALA A 37 -3.57 0.27 -3.50
C ALA A 37 -2.42 -0.32 -2.67
N TYR A 38 -1.37 0.46 -2.38
CA TYR A 38 -0.31 0.00 -1.48
C TYR A 38 -0.84 -0.18 -0.04
N ALA A 39 -1.64 0.76 0.45
CA ALA A 39 -2.26 0.66 1.77
C ALA A 39 -3.24 -0.53 1.88
N ALA A 40 -4.05 -0.76 0.83
CA ALA A 40 -4.94 -1.91 0.76
C ALA A 40 -4.17 -3.23 0.75
N ALA A 41 -3.08 -3.30 -0.03
CA ALA A 41 -2.25 -4.48 -0.13
C ALA A 41 -1.59 -4.82 1.21
N SER A 42 -1.08 -3.82 1.94
CA SER A 42 -0.49 -4.04 3.27
C SER A 42 -1.52 -4.50 4.30
N ASP A 43 -2.72 -3.90 4.30
CA ASP A 43 -3.83 -4.28 5.19
C ASP A 43 -4.25 -5.75 4.94
N GLN A 44 -4.42 -6.13 3.67
CA GLN A 44 -4.79 -7.50 3.29
C GLN A 44 -3.74 -8.54 3.68
N GLY A 45 -2.46 -8.20 3.58
CA GLY A 45 -1.34 -9.09 3.95
C GLY A 45 -1.01 -9.11 5.45
N GLY A 46 -1.63 -8.25 6.26
CA GLY A 46 -1.22 -8.06 7.66
C GLY A 46 0.20 -7.51 7.78
N HIS A 47 0.67 -6.77 6.78
CA HIS A 47 1.99 -6.18 6.72
C HIS A 47 1.94 -4.70 7.07
N ARG A 48 3.09 -4.14 7.46
CA ARG A 48 3.24 -2.69 7.62
C ARG A 48 3.67 -2.08 6.29
N LEU A 49 2.96 -1.05 5.83
CA LEU A 49 3.41 -0.25 4.69
C LEU A 49 4.52 0.70 5.13
N VAL A 50 5.61 0.71 4.37
CA VAL A 50 6.75 1.62 4.57
C VAL A 50 6.81 2.54 3.35
N SER A 51 6.78 3.85 3.56
CA SER A 51 6.81 4.81 2.47
C SER A 51 7.45 6.13 2.92
N CYS A 52 8.11 6.81 1.98
CA CYS A 52 8.59 8.18 2.18
C CYS A 52 7.56 9.24 1.72
N ASP A 53 6.39 8.82 1.23
CA ASP A 53 5.31 9.75 0.90
C ASP A 53 4.63 10.25 2.16
N GLU A 54 5.13 11.38 2.66
CA GLU A 54 4.62 12.00 3.86
C GLU A 54 3.20 12.55 3.71
N ARG A 55 2.91 13.15 2.54
CA ARG A 55 1.66 13.88 2.32
C ARG A 55 0.49 12.92 2.20
N ASP A 56 0.65 11.85 1.43
CA ASP A 56 -0.47 11.00 1.05
C ASP A 56 -0.58 9.74 1.89
N LEU A 57 0.52 9.23 2.45
CA LEU A 57 0.50 7.98 3.22
C LEU A 57 0.82 8.17 4.70
N VAL A 58 1.97 8.77 5.05
CA VAL A 58 2.42 8.82 6.44
C VAL A 58 1.55 9.74 7.31
N SER A 59 1.28 10.97 6.85
CA SER A 59 0.46 11.93 7.62
C SER A 59 -0.99 11.46 7.84
N LYS A 60 -1.45 10.50 7.02
CA LYS A 60 -2.78 9.87 7.11
C LYS A 60 -2.76 8.56 7.91
N GLY A 61 -1.62 8.18 8.47
CA GLY A 61 -1.45 6.96 9.27
C GLY A 61 -1.49 5.66 8.47
N LEU A 62 -1.35 5.73 7.14
CA LEU A 62 -1.41 4.57 6.25
C LEU A 62 -0.04 3.90 6.06
N ALA A 63 1.06 4.59 6.38
CA ALA A 63 2.42 4.08 6.29
C ALA A 63 3.31 4.62 7.42
N SER A 64 4.46 3.98 7.64
CA SER A 64 5.55 4.48 8.49
C SER A 64 6.75 4.92 7.64
N LEU A 65 7.53 5.88 8.14
CA LEU A 65 8.79 6.23 7.48
C LEU A 65 9.81 5.10 7.68
N PRO A 66 10.75 4.90 6.74
CA PRO A 66 11.84 3.94 6.93
C PRO A 66 12.67 4.19 8.20
N ALA A 67 12.85 5.46 8.56
CA ALA A 67 13.59 5.85 9.77
C ALA A 67 12.92 5.36 11.06
N ASP A 68 11.60 5.18 11.07
CA ASP A 68 10.84 4.74 12.25
C ASP A 68 10.96 3.23 12.51
N LEU A 69 11.58 2.49 11.58
CA LEU A 69 11.72 1.03 11.65
C LEU A 69 13.08 0.56 12.15
N GLN A 70 14.01 1.50 12.38
CA GLN A 70 15.30 1.21 12.99
C GLN A 70 15.14 1.19 14.52
N ALA A 71 14.74 0.03 15.06
CA ALA A 71 14.78 -0.29 16.49
C ALA A 71 15.53 -1.60 16.73
#